data_AF-A0A7Y0X9R9-F1
#
_entry.id   AF-A0A7Y0X9R9-F1
#
_cell.length_a   1.000
_cell.length_b   1.000
_cell.length_c   1.000
_cell.angle_alpha   90.00
_cell.angle_beta   90.00
_cell.angle_gamma   90.00
#
_symmetry.space_group_name_H-M   'P 1'
#
loop_
_entity.id
_entity.type
_entity.pdbx_description
1 polymer ?
#
loop_
_entity_poly.entity_id
_entity_poly.type
_entity_poly.pdbx_seq_one_letter_code
_entity_poly.pdbx_strand_id
1 'polypeptide(L)'
;WVNLAYLLGGIVMIKKRIIQWYIPAGFLASLTLFSLVFTLLTPGETASPVLHLLSGATMLGAFFIATDPVSASTTVKGRLIFGALIGALVFIIRSWGGFPDGVA
;
A
#
# COMPACT_ATOMS: atom_id res chain seq x y z
N TRP A 1 -12.09 -9.40 5.71
CA TRP A 1 -12.18 -10.73 5.05
C TRP A 1 -11.59 -10.71 3.65
N VAL A 2 -12.13 -9.91 2.71
CA VAL A 2 -11.62 -9.85 1.31
C VAL A 2 -10.14 -9.46 1.21
N ASN A 3 -9.69 -8.48 1.99
CA ASN A 3 -8.31 -7.99 1.93
C ASN A 3 -7.24 -9.04 2.32
N LEU A 4 -7.60 -10.00 3.18
CA LEU A 4 -6.73 -11.13 3.53
C LEU A 4 -6.58 -12.10 2.36
N ALA A 5 -7.63 -12.29 1.56
CA ALA A 5 -7.55 -13.09 0.34
C ALA A 5 -6.62 -12.44 -0.69
N TYR A 6 -6.68 -11.12 -0.85
CA TYR A 6 -5.72 -10.38 -1.69
C TYR A 6 -4.29 -10.46 -1.18
N LEU A 7 -4.08 -10.34 0.13
CA LEU A 7 -2.75 -10.54 0.73
C LEU A 7 -2.21 -11.94 0.42
N LEU A 8 -3.02 -12.98 0.62
CA LEU A 8 -2.62 -14.36 0.30
C LEU A 8 -2.30 -14.53 -1.19
N GLY A 9 -3.14 -13.99 -2.08
CA GLY A 9 -2.88 -14.00 -3.52
C GLY A 9 -1.57 -13.27 -3.89
N GLY A 10 -1.32 -12.10 -3.29
CA GLY A 10 -0.09 -11.34 -3.45
C GLY A 10 1.16 -12.11 -3.03
N ILE A 11 1.11 -12.77 -1.88
CA ILE A 11 2.21 -13.62 -1.38
C ILE A 11 2.48 -14.78 -2.35
N VAL A 12 1.42 -15.42 -2.88
CA VAL A 12 1.56 -16.50 -3.87
C VAL A 12 2.23 -15.99 -5.15
N MET A 13 1.87 -14.80 -5.63
CA MET A 13 2.49 -14.20 -6.82
C MET A 13 3.98 -13.88 -6.62
N ILE A 14 4.35 -13.39 -5.43
CA ILE A 14 5.76 -13.17 -5.07
C ILE A 14 6.50 -14.52 -5.05
N LYS A 15 5.92 -15.56 -4.43
CA LYS A 15 6.52 -16.90 -4.37
C LYS A 15 6.72 -17.50 -5.77
N LYS A 16 5.75 -17.31 -6.66
CA LYS A 16 5.83 -17.72 -8.07
C LYS A 16 6.72 -16.80 -8.93
N ARG A 17 7.31 -15.75 -8.34
CA ARG A 17 8.12 -14.73 -9.03
C ARG A 17 7.41 -14.04 -10.20
N ILE A 18 6.08 -13.97 -10.16
CA ILE A 18 5.28 -13.23 -11.14
C ILE A 18 5.49 -11.73 -10.93
N ILE A 19 5.50 -11.31 -9.66
CA ILE A 19 5.78 -9.93 -9.24
C ILE A 19 7.01 -9.88 -8.35
N GLN A 20 7.66 -8.72 -8.30
CA GLN A 20 8.78 -8.46 -7.40
C GLN A 20 8.29 -7.85 -6.09
N TRP A 21 8.94 -8.18 -4.97
CA TRP A 21 8.50 -7.75 -3.64
C TRP A 21 8.78 -6.26 -3.34
N TYR A 22 9.64 -5.60 -4.12
CA TYR A 22 10.06 -4.21 -3.86
C TYR A 22 8.90 -3.21 -3.86
N ILE A 23 7.97 -3.28 -4.82
CA ILE A 23 6.86 -2.32 -4.91
C ILE A 23 5.84 -2.55 -3.79
N PRO A 24 5.32 -3.78 -3.58
CA PRO A 24 4.40 -4.04 -2.47
C PRO A 24 5.02 -3.69 -1.11
N ALA A 25 6.30 -3.99 -0.90
CA ALA A 25 6.99 -3.67 0.35
C ALA A 25 7.12 -2.15 0.55
N GLY A 26 7.52 -1.39 -0.48
CA GLY A 26 7.62 0.07 -0.41
C GLY A 26 6.26 0.73 -0.12
N PHE A 27 5.21 0.26 -0.79
CA PHE A 27 3.83 0.72 -0.58
C PHE A 27 3.38 0.49 0.86
N LEU A 28 3.46 -0.75 1.34
CA LEU A 28 2.96 -1.11 2.67
C LEU A 28 3.80 -0.47 3.77
N ALA A 29 5.12 -0.40 3.61
CA ALA A 29 6.01 0.24 4.56
C ALA A 29 5.71 1.74 4.70
N SER A 30 5.55 2.45 3.58
CA SER A 30 5.21 3.87 3.58
C SER A 30 3.85 4.12 4.22
N LEU A 31 2.81 3.39 3.81
CA LEU A 31 1.47 3.53 4.37
C LEU A 31 1.44 3.26 5.88
N THR A 32 2.16 2.24 6.34
CA THR A 32 2.30 1.92 7.77
C THR A 32 3.04 3.03 8.51
N LEU A 33 4.14 3.53 7.95
CA LEU A 33 4.97 4.56 8.56
C LEU A 33 4.16 5.85 8.75
N PHE A 34 3.49 6.34 7.70
CA PHE A 34 2.67 7.55 7.79
C PHE A 34 1.51 7.36 8.76
N SER A 35 0.77 6.26 8.67
CA SER A 35 -0.33 6.01 9.61
C SER A 35 0.15 5.92 11.06
N LEU A 36 1.28 5.26 11.32
CA LEU A 36 1.83 5.13 12.67
C LEU A 36 2.29 6.48 13.23
N VAL A 37 3.00 7.28 12.42
CA VAL A 37 3.45 8.61 12.81
C VAL A 37 2.26 9.50 13.16
N PHE A 38 1.23 9.55 12.30
CA PHE A 38 0.05 10.39 12.55
C PHE A 38 -0.84 9.87 13.67
N THR A 39 -0.93 8.56 13.87
CA THR A 39 -1.63 8.00 15.04
C THR A 39 -0.95 8.42 16.36
N LEU A 40 0.38 8.56 16.37
CA LEU A 40 1.15 8.98 17.55
C LEU A 40 1.13 10.50 17.76
N LEU A 41 1.24 11.28 16.69
CA LEU A 41 1.25 12.75 16.75
C LEU A 41 -0.14 13.33 17.00
N THR A 42 -1.17 12.71 16.45
CA THR A 42 -2.55 13.23 16.50
C THR A 42 -3.55 12.10 16.77
N PRO A 43 -3.58 11.59 18.02
CA PRO A 43 -4.43 10.47 18.38
C PRO A 43 -5.92 10.79 18.17
N GLY A 44 -6.61 9.96 17.38
CA GLY A 44 -8.04 10.08 17.14
C GLY A 44 -8.46 10.87 15.89
N GLU A 45 -7.53 11.59 15.24
CA GLU A 45 -7.83 12.26 13.96
C GLU A 45 -7.65 11.35 12.74
N THR A 46 -6.77 10.35 12.83
CA THR A 46 -6.50 9.40 11.74
C THR A 46 -6.82 7.97 12.17
N ALA A 47 -7.15 7.12 11.19
CA ALA A 47 -7.44 5.72 11.48
C ALA A 47 -6.17 4.96 11.88
N SER A 48 -6.35 3.85 12.60
CA SER A 48 -5.21 3.06 13.07
C SER A 48 -4.43 2.42 11.90
N PRO A 49 -3.11 2.13 12.06
CA PRO A 49 -2.30 1.51 11.01
C PRO A 49 -2.88 0.20 10.50
N VAL A 50 -3.48 -0.58 11.39
CA VAL A 50 -4.14 -1.84 11.05
C VAL A 50 -5.34 -1.60 10.13
N LEU A 51 -6.13 -0.54 10.38
CA LEU A 51 -7.23 -0.18 9.50
C LEU A 51 -6.73 0.33 8.15
N HIS A 52 -5.68 1.15 8.09
CA HIS A 52 -5.12 1.58 6.80
C HIS A 52 -4.59 0.41 5.97
N LEU A 53 -3.99 -0.61 6.59
CA LEU A 53 -3.49 -1.80 5.89
C LEU A 53 -4.59 -2.77 5.49
N LEU A 54 -5.53 -3.04 6.40
CA LEU A 54 -6.52 -4.11 6.25
C LEU A 54 -7.89 -3.66 5.72
N SER A 55 -8.12 -2.36 5.51
CA SER A 55 -9.36 -1.84 4.93
C SER A 55 -9.28 -1.55 3.44
N GLY A 56 -10.44 -1.55 2.79
CA GLY A 56 -10.59 -1.13 1.40
C GLY A 56 -9.82 -1.96 0.39
N ALA A 57 -9.39 -1.32 -0.69
CA ALA A 57 -8.64 -1.94 -1.79
C ALA A 57 -7.10 -1.96 -1.58
N THR A 58 -6.61 -1.76 -0.35
CA THR A 58 -5.15 -1.59 -0.10
C THR A 58 -4.30 -2.76 -0.56
N MET A 59 -4.65 -4.02 -0.26
CA MET A 59 -3.84 -5.16 -0.71
C MET A 59 -4.05 -5.46 -2.19
N LEU A 60 -5.23 -5.16 -2.74
CA LEU A 60 -5.46 -5.25 -4.17
C LEU A 60 -4.56 -4.26 -4.93
N GLY A 61 -4.53 -3.00 -4.49
CA GLY A 61 -3.67 -1.97 -5.06
C GLY A 61 -2.18 -2.32 -4.92
N ALA A 62 -1.75 -2.77 -3.75
CA ALA A 62 -0.36 -3.06 -3.46
C ALA A 62 0.20 -4.24 -4.28
N PHE A 63 -0.58 -5.31 -4.49
CA PHE A 63 -0.09 -6.55 -5.11
C PHE A 63 -0.51 -6.76 -6.57
N PHE A 64 -1.66 -6.22 -6.99
CA PHE A 64 -2.25 -6.52 -8.30
C PHE A 64 -2.28 -5.32 -9.24
N ILE A 65 -2.34 -4.09 -8.73
CA ILE A 65 -2.35 -2.86 -9.56
C ILE A 65 -0.94 -2.29 -9.66
N ALA A 66 -0.31 -1.93 -8.54
CA ALA A 66 0.97 -1.21 -8.52
C ALA A 66 2.16 -2.01 -9.07
N THR A 67 1.99 -3.32 -9.28
CA THR A 67 3.00 -4.25 -9.76
C THR A 67 2.97 -4.44 -11.27
N ASP A 68 2.19 -3.63 -11.99
CA ASP A 68 2.07 -3.69 -13.45
C ASP A 68 3.42 -3.43 -14.14
N PRO A 69 3.86 -4.28 -15.09
CA PRO A 69 5.20 -4.20 -15.64
C PRO A 69 5.40 -3.03 -16.61
N VAL A 70 4.32 -2.36 -17.04
CA VAL A 70 4.35 -1.27 -18.02
C VAL A 70 4.57 0.07 -17.33
N SER A 71 3.84 0.34 -16.23
CA SER A 71 3.92 1.62 -15.52
C SER A 71 4.96 1.61 -14.41
N ALA A 72 5.31 0.45 -13.87
CA ALA A 72 6.27 0.35 -12.77
C ALA A 72 7.71 0.66 -13.19
N SER A 73 8.48 1.24 -12.26
CA SER A 73 9.91 1.48 -12.47
C SER A 73 10.69 0.19 -12.73
N THR A 74 11.66 0.25 -13.64
CA THR A 74 12.51 -0.89 -14.01
C THR A 74 13.67 -1.12 -13.04
N THR A 75 14.09 -0.09 -12.30
CA THR A 75 15.22 -0.19 -11.35
C THR A 75 14.77 -0.60 -9.96
N VAL A 76 15.63 -1.34 -9.23
CA VAL A 76 15.30 -1.83 -7.88
C VAL A 76 15.02 -0.68 -6.90
N LYS A 77 15.87 0.35 -6.89
CA LYS A 77 15.67 1.54 -6.04
C LYS A 77 14.43 2.32 -6.46
N GLY A 78 14.20 2.47 -7.77
CA GLY A 78 13.02 3.14 -8.30
C GLY A 78 11.71 2.45 -7.91
N ARG A 79 11.69 1.12 -7.85
CA ARG A 79 10.51 0.34 -7.39
C ARG A 79 10.15 0.60 -5.93
N LEU A 80 11.15 0.73 -5.05
CA LEU A 80 10.92 1.06 -3.64
C LEU A 80 10.38 2.48 -3.49
N ILE A 81 10.97 3.45 -4.19
CA ILE A 81 10.51 4.85 -4.17
C ILE A 81 9.10 4.95 -4.76
N PHE A 82 8.83 4.26 -5.87
CA PHE A 82 7.52 4.22 -6.51
C PHE A 82 6.45 3.68 -5.57
N GLY A 83 6.68 2.52 -4.96
CA GLY A 83 5.77 1.96 -3.95
C GLY A 83 5.58 2.93 -2.79
N ALA A 84 6.65 3.51 -2.27
CA ALA A 84 6.58 4.44 -1.14
C ALA A 84 5.75 5.70 -1.45
N LEU A 85 5.89 6.26 -2.65
CA LEU A 85 5.09 7.42 -3.11
C LEU A 85 3.61 7.07 -3.19
N ILE A 86 3.26 5.91 -3.72
CA ILE A 86 1.86 5.48 -3.78
C ILE A 86 1.32 5.30 -2.35
N GLY A 87 2.05 4.63 -1.46
CA GLY A 87 1.63 4.45 -0.06
C GLY A 87 1.41 5.77 0.68
N ALA A 88 2.25 6.77 0.42
CA ALA A 88 2.11 8.12 0.98
C ALA A 88 0.85 8.83 0.44
N LEU A 89 0.63 8.76 -0.88
CA LEU A 89 -0.55 9.34 -1.53
C LEU A 89 -1.84 8.71 -1.01
N VAL A 90 -1.88 7.38 -0.88
CA VAL A 90 -3.04 6.65 -0.35
C VAL A 90 -3.35 7.11 1.09
N PHE A 91 -2.34 7.30 1.92
CA PHE A 91 -2.53 7.83 3.27
C PHE A 91 -3.13 9.24 3.23
N ILE A 92 -2.57 10.14 2.43
CA ILE A 92 -3.03 11.53 2.31
C ILE A 92 -4.49 11.59 1.84
N ILE A 93 -4.82 10.82 0.80
CA ILE A 93 -6.17 10.81 0.22
C ILE A 93 -7.18 10.23 1.22
N ARG A 94 -6.81 9.19 1.98
CA ARG A 94 -7.70 8.61 2.99
C ARG A 94 -7.96 9.56 4.16
N SER A 95 -6.92 10.27 4.60
CA SER A 95 -7.01 11.15 5.77
C SER A 95 -7.71 12.47 5.45
N TRP A 96 -7.52 13.02 4.24
CA TRP A 96 -8.02 14.37 3.89
C TRP A 96 -8.78 14.47 2.57
N GLY A 97 -8.74 13.46 1.72
CA GLY A 97 -9.28 13.51 0.35
C GLY A 97 -10.77 13.18 0.22
N GLY A 98 -11.46 12.79 1.29
CA GLY A 98 -12.88 12.41 1.24
C GLY A 98 -13.18 11.09 0.51
N PHE A 99 -12.15 10.38 0.04
CA PHE A 99 -12.26 9.06 -0.58
C PHE A 99 -11.80 7.97 0.40
N PRO A 100 -12.72 7.22 1.02
CA PRO A 100 -12.38 6.30 2.12
C PRO A 100 -11.46 5.14 1.69
N ASP A 101 -11.44 4.77 0.40
CA ASP A 101 -10.54 3.72 -0.09
C ASP A 101 -9.15 4.22 -0.46
N GLY A 102 -9.00 5.46 -0.95
CA GLY A 102 -7.74 6.07 -1.38
C GLY A 102 -6.96 5.33 -2.49
N VAL A 103 -7.50 4.20 -2.98
CA VAL A 103 -6.96 3.34 -4.03
C VAL A 103 -8.09 3.17 -5.05
N ALA A 104 -7.84 3.59 -6.29
CA ALA A 104 -8.76 3.47 -7.42
C ALA A 104 -8.38 2.27 -8.30
#